data_AF-A0A8G1VVN1-F1
#
_entry.id   AF-A0A8G1VVN1-F1
#
_cell.length_a   1.000
_cell.length_b   1.000
_cell.length_c   1.000
_cell.angle_alpha   90.00
_cell.angle_beta   90.00
_cell.angle_gamma   90.00
#
_symmetry.space_group_name_H-M   'P 1'
#
loop_
_entity.id
_entity.type
_entity.pdbx_description
1 polymer ?
#
loop_
_entity_poly.entity_id
_entity_poly.type
_entity_poly.pdbx_seq_one_letter_code
_entity_poly.pdbx_strand_id
1 'polypeptide(L)'
;MTSFIKPYFLSLSPSSTWDPLFKGLYHGVRASLVIWSQVYLYGVRAIILIELGAIVALHLSLSLIPDYFENSRDGWSSESESMEFVGEILGLGMELITSYLLYKRPHPRRSEAGVGNQ
;
A
#
# COMPACT_ATOMS: atom_id res chain seq x y z
N MET A 1 36.92 5.24 -29.85
CA MET A 1 35.45 5.03 -29.84
C MET A 1 35.07 4.40 -28.52
N THR A 2 34.84 5.21 -27.48
CA THR A 2 34.40 4.74 -26.17
C THR A 2 32.89 4.90 -26.06
N SER A 3 32.22 3.77 -25.87
CA SER A 3 30.77 3.60 -25.82
C SER A 3 30.12 4.52 -24.77
N PHE A 4 29.29 5.45 -25.23
CA PHE A 4 28.39 6.27 -24.41
C PHE A 4 27.18 5.41 -24.02
N ILE A 5 27.33 4.54 -23.02
CA ILE A 5 26.16 3.98 -22.34
C ILE A 5 25.72 5.02 -21.31
N LYS A 6 24.91 5.99 -21.75
CA LYS A 6 24.12 6.82 -20.83
C LYS A 6 23.22 5.86 -20.05
N PRO A 7 23.29 5.80 -18.72
CA PRO A 7 22.33 5.00 -17.98
C PRO A 7 20.94 5.59 -18.18
N TYR A 8 20.14 4.94 -19.01
CA TYR A 8 18.73 5.25 -19.26
C TYR A 8 17.88 5.28 -17.96
N PHE A 9 18.43 4.82 -16.84
CA PHE A 9 17.83 4.93 -15.51
C PHE A 9 17.72 6.39 -15.01
N LEU A 10 18.63 7.29 -15.40
CA LEU A 10 18.57 8.70 -14.95
C LEU A 10 17.48 9.51 -15.67
N SER A 11 16.97 9.06 -16.82
CA SER A 11 15.89 9.75 -17.56
C SER A 11 14.49 9.27 -17.18
N LEU A 12 14.38 8.30 -16.27
CA LEU A 12 13.12 7.80 -15.71
C LEU A 12 12.86 8.33 -14.30
N SER A 13 13.69 9.26 -13.81
CA SER A 13 13.34 10.07 -12.65
C SER A 13 11.95 10.65 -12.91
N PRO A 14 10.94 10.35 -12.07
CA PRO A 14 9.68 11.07 -12.17
C PRO A 14 10.00 12.58 -12.14
N SER A 15 9.25 13.34 -12.94
CA SER A 15 9.32 14.80 -12.85
C SER A 15 9.09 15.19 -11.39
N SER A 16 9.84 16.17 -10.88
CA SER A 16 9.68 16.65 -9.50
C SER A 16 8.26 17.13 -9.19
N THR A 17 7.46 17.40 -10.23
CA THR A 17 6.02 17.64 -10.17
C THR A 17 5.24 16.52 -9.48
N TRP A 18 5.66 15.26 -9.61
CA TRP A 18 4.94 14.11 -9.06
C TRP A 18 5.48 13.66 -7.70
N ASP A 19 6.54 14.28 -7.20
CA ASP A 19 7.14 13.92 -5.92
C ASP A 19 6.12 13.95 -4.76
N PRO A 20 5.23 14.95 -4.64
CA PRO A 20 4.23 14.96 -3.57
C PRO A 20 3.27 13.77 -3.68
N LEU A 21 2.82 13.43 -4.90
CA LEU A 21 1.98 12.27 -5.14
C LEU A 21 2.68 10.97 -4.69
N PHE A 22 3.93 10.77 -5.10
CA PHE A 22 4.68 9.56 -4.73
C PHE A 22 5.00 9.51 -3.25
N LYS A 23 5.19 10.66 -2.61
CA LYS A 23 5.36 10.77 -1.16
C LYS A 23 4.13 10.29 -0.41
N GLY A 24 2.93 10.77 -0.77
CA GLY A 24 1.67 10.27 -0.18
C GLY A 24 1.44 8.78 -0.46
N LEU A 25 1.74 8.34 -1.69
CA LEU A 25 1.57 6.94 -2.11
C LEU A 25 2.51 5.97 -1.36
N TYR A 26 3.70 6.45 -0.99
CA TYR A 26 4.78 5.65 -0.42
C TYR A 26 4.35 4.85 0.81
N HIS A 27 3.54 5.45 1.69
CA HIS A 27 3.08 4.80 2.91
C HIS A 27 2.25 3.54 2.63
N GLY A 28 1.26 3.65 1.74
CA GLY A 28 0.44 2.51 1.34
C GLY A 28 1.22 1.43 0.59
N VAL A 29 2.14 1.82 -0.32
CA VAL A 29 3.02 0.85 -1.01
C VAL A 29 3.87 0.08 -0.01
N ARG A 30 4.53 0.81 0.91
CA ARG A 30 5.40 0.22 1.92
C ARG A 30 4.63 -0.74 2.82
N ALA A 31 3.44 -0.35 3.30
CA ALA A 31 2.60 -1.20 4.12
C ALA A 31 2.19 -2.47 3.39
N SER A 32 1.68 -2.36 2.16
CA SER A 32 1.32 -3.50 1.32
C SER A 32 2.52 -4.43 1.06
N LEU A 33 3.71 -3.89 0.77
CA LEU A 33 4.92 -4.70 0.56
C LEU A 33 5.31 -5.51 1.80
N VAL A 34 5.20 -4.91 3.00
CA VAL A 34 5.49 -5.60 4.26
C VAL A 34 4.51 -6.76 4.46
N ILE A 35 3.21 -6.51 4.30
CA ILE A 35 2.17 -7.54 4.43
C ILE A 35 2.38 -8.68 3.43
N TRP A 36 2.65 -8.38 2.15
CA TRP A 36 2.91 -9.41 1.15
C TRP A 36 4.18 -10.20 1.45
N SER A 37 5.23 -9.57 2.00
CA SER A 37 6.45 -10.25 2.43
C SER A 37 6.17 -11.21 3.60
N GLN A 38 5.39 -10.79 4.59
CA GLN A 38 4.96 -11.66 5.68
C GLN A 38 4.12 -12.84 5.18
N VAL A 39 3.17 -12.60 4.25
CA VAL A 39 2.34 -13.65 3.65
C VAL A 39 3.18 -14.64 2.86
N TYR A 40 4.21 -14.17 2.16
CA TYR A 40 5.15 -15.04 1.43
C TYR A 40 5.94 -15.95 2.36
N LEU A 41 6.46 -15.42 3.48
CA LEU A 41 7.30 -16.18 4.42
C LEU A 41 6.50 -17.09 5.36
N TYR A 42 5.34 -16.63 5.84
CA TYR A 42 4.62 -17.26 6.95
C TYR A 42 3.25 -17.81 6.57
N GLY A 43 2.80 -17.61 5.32
CA GLY A 43 1.44 -17.88 4.88
C GLY A 43 0.44 -16.84 5.42
N VAL A 44 -0.83 -16.98 5.02
CA VAL A 44 -1.91 -16.11 5.53
C VAL A 44 -2.23 -16.54 6.96
N ARG A 45 -2.03 -15.63 7.93
CA ARG A 45 -2.31 -15.85 9.35
C ARG A 45 -3.22 -14.77 9.88
N ALA A 46 -4.04 -15.11 10.88
CA ALA A 46 -4.93 -14.16 11.54
C ALA A 46 -4.20 -12.90 12.05
N ILE A 47 -2.98 -13.07 12.59
CA ILE A 47 -2.17 -11.94 13.06
C ILE A 47 -1.80 -10.93 11.95
N ILE A 48 -1.55 -11.41 10.73
CA ILE A 48 -1.25 -10.56 9.56
C ILE A 48 -2.50 -9.78 9.15
N LEU A 49 -3.68 -10.40 9.23
CA LEU A 49 -4.95 -9.72 8.92
C LEU A 49 -5.31 -8.66 9.97
N ILE A 50 -5.02 -8.93 11.25
CA ILE A 50 -5.18 -7.95 12.33
C ILE A 50 -4.22 -6.78 12.13
N GLU A 51 -2.96 -7.05 11.78
CA GLU A 51 -1.95 -6.03 11.48
C GLU A 51 -2.39 -5.14 10.31
N LEU A 52 -2.85 -5.74 9.21
CA LEU A 52 -3.39 -5.01 8.07
C LEU A 52 -4.61 -4.15 8.45
N GLY A 53 -5.52 -4.67 9.26
CA GLY A 53 -6.66 -3.89 9.77
C GLY A 53 -6.22 -2.70 10.63
N ALA A 54 -5.19 -2.88 11.47
CA ALA A 54 -4.63 -1.80 12.28
C ALA A 54 -3.95 -0.72 11.41
N ILE A 55 -3.21 -1.12 10.38
CA ILE A 55 -2.60 -0.19 9.42
C ILE A 55 -3.67 0.66 8.74
N VAL A 56 -4.72 0.04 8.18
CA VAL A 56 -5.82 0.75 7.52
C VAL A 56 -6.50 1.73 8.48
N ALA A 57 -6.75 1.31 9.73
CA ALA A 57 -7.36 2.17 10.74
C ALA A 57 -6.48 3.38 11.10
N LEU A 58 -5.17 3.17 11.23
CA LEU A 58 -4.22 4.25 11.51
C LEU A 58 -4.09 5.22 10.33
N HIS A 59 -4.01 4.70 9.11
CA HIS A 59 -3.91 5.52 7.89
C HIS A 59 -5.15 6.41 7.72
N LEU A 60 -6.34 5.88 8.01
CA LEU A 60 -7.58 6.66 8.02
C LEU A 60 -7.60 7.71 9.14
N SER A 61 -7.33 7.30 10.39
CA SER A 61 -7.54 8.15 11.57
C SER A 61 -6.47 9.22 11.77
N LEU A 62 -5.24 8.98 11.32
CA LEU A 62 -4.11 9.87 11.54
C LEU A 62 -3.71 10.68 10.30
N SER A 63 -4.11 10.25 9.10
CA SER A 63 -3.76 10.93 7.83
C SER A 63 -5.02 11.46 7.17
N LEU A 64 -5.81 10.57 6.57
CA LEU A 64 -6.84 10.97 5.59
C LEU A 64 -8.00 11.74 6.22
N ILE A 65 -8.48 11.33 7.39
CA ILE A 65 -9.61 11.99 8.05
C ILE A 65 -9.21 13.40 8.52
N PRO A 66 -8.12 13.58 9.31
CA PRO A 66 -7.64 14.91 9.69
C PRO A 66 -7.41 15.83 8.49
N ASP A 67 -6.64 15.38 7.50
CA ASP A 67 -6.24 16.21 6.35
C ASP A 67 -7.45 16.63 5.52
N TYR A 68 -8.42 15.73 5.34
CA TYR A 68 -9.68 16.07 4.67
C TYR A 68 -10.47 17.12 5.44
N PHE A 69 -10.60 16.99 6.76
CA PHE A 69 -11.38 17.95 7.55
C PHE A 69 -10.72 19.33 7.62
N GLU A 70 -9.39 19.38 7.74
CA GLU A 70 -8.64 20.64 7.74
C GLU A 70 -8.77 21.37 6.41
N ASN A 71 -8.63 20.66 5.28
CA ASN A 71 -8.59 21.28 3.95
C ASN A 71 -9.96 21.39 3.25
N SER A 72 -10.99 20.68 3.72
CA SER A 72 -12.33 20.74 3.09
C SER A 72 -13.07 22.06 3.33
N ARG A 73 -12.74 22.79 4.39
CA ARG A 73 -13.37 24.07 4.75
C ARG A 73 -12.70 25.26 4.08
N ASP A 74 -11.37 25.30 4.13
CA ASP A 74 -10.57 26.45 3.70
C ASP A 74 -9.88 26.23 2.34
N GLY A 75 -10.04 25.04 1.76
CA GLY A 75 -9.35 24.60 0.55
C GLY A 75 -7.92 24.13 0.84
N TRP A 76 -7.34 23.42 -0.11
CA TRP A 76 -5.93 23.02 -0.05
C TRP A 76 -5.03 24.24 -0.19
N SER A 77 -4.02 24.37 0.68
CA SER A 77 -3.15 25.55 0.67
C SER A 77 -2.21 25.58 -0.54
N SER A 78 -1.91 24.41 -1.12
CA SER A 78 -1.07 24.25 -2.30
C SER A 78 -1.47 23.06 -3.17
N GLU A 79 -1.10 23.11 -4.45
CA GLU A 79 -1.24 21.97 -5.37
C GLU A 79 -0.46 20.75 -4.84
N SER A 80 0.73 20.97 -4.27
CA SER A 80 1.55 19.90 -3.67
C SER A 80 0.84 19.16 -2.54
N GLU A 81 0.16 19.86 -1.62
CA GLU A 81 -0.60 19.22 -0.54
C GLU A 81 -1.76 18.40 -1.10
N SER A 82 -2.49 18.94 -2.08
CA SER A 82 -3.58 18.22 -2.72
C SER A 82 -3.09 16.95 -3.45
N MET A 83 -1.91 17.00 -4.08
CA MET A 83 -1.29 15.85 -4.74
C MET A 83 -0.80 14.82 -3.72
N GLU A 84 -0.22 15.26 -2.59
CA GLU A 84 0.20 14.37 -1.51
C GLU A 84 -1.01 13.62 -0.93
N PHE A 85 -2.10 14.32 -0.63
CA PHE A 85 -3.35 13.73 -0.16
C PHE A 85 -3.96 12.73 -1.16
N VAL A 86 -3.96 13.04 -2.47
CA VAL A 86 -4.38 12.08 -3.50
C VAL A 86 -3.49 10.84 -3.49
N GLY A 87 -2.19 11.02 -3.26
CA GLY A 87 -1.24 9.92 -3.09
C GLY A 87 -1.61 9.01 -1.92
N GLU A 88 -1.96 9.59 -0.77
CA GLU A 88 -2.41 8.85 0.41
C GLU A 88 -3.70 8.07 0.16
N ILE A 89 -4.69 8.67 -0.54
CA ILE A 89 -5.92 7.97 -0.94
C ILE A 89 -5.59 6.74 -1.79
N LEU A 90 -4.71 6.89 -2.77
CA LEU A 90 -4.25 5.77 -3.61
C LEU A 90 -3.51 4.72 -2.76
N GLY A 91 -2.72 5.17 -1.78
CA GLY A 91 -2.05 4.33 -0.79
C GLY A 91 -3.03 3.46 -0.01
N LEU A 92 -4.06 4.07 0.58
CA LEU A 92 -5.15 3.37 1.26
C LEU A 92 -5.86 2.39 0.32
N GLY A 93 -6.11 2.80 -0.93
CA GLY A 93 -6.69 1.93 -1.95
C GLY A 93 -5.90 0.63 -2.14
N MET A 94 -4.56 0.69 -2.13
CA MET A 94 -3.71 -0.51 -2.21
C MET A 94 -3.79 -1.40 -0.97
N GLU A 95 -3.91 -0.82 0.23
CA GLU A 95 -4.10 -1.58 1.48
C GLU A 95 -5.46 -2.32 1.47
N LEU A 96 -6.51 -1.67 0.97
CA LEU A 96 -7.84 -2.27 0.81
C LEU A 96 -7.84 -3.38 -0.25
N ILE A 97 -7.18 -3.17 -1.39
CA ILE A 97 -7.00 -4.21 -2.42
C ILE A 97 -6.21 -5.38 -1.84
N THR A 98 -5.16 -5.11 -1.07
CA THR A 98 -4.38 -6.16 -0.39
C THR A 98 -5.26 -6.97 0.55
N SER A 99 -6.07 -6.30 1.37
CA SER A 99 -7.05 -6.94 2.28
C SER A 99 -8.01 -7.84 1.53
N TYR A 100 -8.56 -7.34 0.42
CA TYR A 100 -9.48 -8.08 -0.43
C TYR A 100 -8.84 -9.33 -1.06
N LEU A 101 -7.62 -9.21 -1.58
CA LEU A 101 -6.89 -10.32 -2.19
C LEU A 101 -6.54 -11.40 -1.16
N LEU A 102 -6.16 -11.01 0.05
CA LEU A 102 -5.89 -11.95 1.14
C LEU A 102 -7.17 -12.64 1.62
N TYR A 103 -8.27 -11.90 1.74
CA TYR A 103 -9.58 -12.46 2.10
C TYR A 103 -10.09 -13.48 1.06
N LYS A 104 -9.93 -13.18 -0.24
CA LYS A 104 -10.36 -14.07 -1.33
C LYS A 104 -9.50 -15.31 -1.51
N ARG A 105 -8.33 -15.40 -0.87
CA ARG A 105 -7.41 -16.52 -1.09
C ARG A 105 -8.06 -17.82 -0.58
N PRO A 106 -8.09 -18.90 -1.40
CA PRO A 106 -8.59 -20.18 -0.95
C PRO A 106 -7.78 -20.61 0.28
N HIS A 107 -8.44 -20.75 1.42
CA HIS A 107 -7.82 -21.35 2.58
C HIS A 107 -7.69 -22.84 2.27
N PRO A 108 -6.48 -23.44 2.28
CA PRO A 108 -6.36 -24.88 2.13
C PRO A 108 -7.19 -25.52 3.23
N ARG A 109 -8.31 -26.14 2.85
CA ARG A 109 -9.15 -26.88 3.79
C ARG A 109 -8.28 -27.97 4.38
N ARG A 110 -8.20 -27.98 5.71
CA ARG A 110 -7.61 -29.05 6.52
C ARG A 110 -8.49 -30.32 6.47
N SER A 111 -8.87 -30.78 5.28
CA SER A 111 -9.81 -31.90 5.09
C SER A 111 -9.23 -33.12 4.37
N GLU A 112 -7.93 -33.13 4.05
CA GLU A 112 -7.27 -34.31 3.43
C GLU A 112 -6.20 -34.95 4.33
N ALA A 113 -6.40 -34.93 5.66
CA ALA A 113 -5.51 -35.61 6.60
C ALA A 113 -6.22 -36.74 7.38
N GLY A 114 -7.36 -37.24 6.89
CA GLY A 114 -8.21 -38.13 7.68
C GLY A 114 -8.97 -39.24 6.94
N VAL A 115 -8.63 -39.58 5.70
CA VAL A 115 -9.18 -40.79 5.04
C VAL A 115 -8.04 -41.57 4.41
N GLY A 116 -7.26 -42.17 5.28
CA GLY A 116 -6.11 -42.98 4.92
C GLY A 116 -5.69 -43.79 6.12
N ASN A 117 -6.58 -44.68 6.57
CA ASN A 117 -6.18 -45.85 7.35
C ASN A 117 -7.29 -46.91 7.24
N GLN A 118 -6.94 -47.92 6.45
CA GLN A 118 -7.25 -49.36 6.60
C GLN A 118 -8.71 -49.78 6.62
#